data_AF-A0A2V7HEN7-F1
#
_entry.id   AF-A0A2V7HEN7-F1
#
_cell.length_a   1.000
_cell.length_b   1.000
_cell.length_c   1.000
_cell.angle_alpha   90.00
_cell.angle_beta   90.00
_cell.angle_gamma   90.00
#
_symmetry.space_group_name_H-M   'P 1'
#
loop_
_entity.id
_entity.type
_entity.pdbx_description
1 polymer ?
#
loop_
_entity_poly.entity_id
_entity_poly.type
_entity_poly.pdbx_seq_one_letter_code
_entity_poly.pdbx_strand_id
1 'polypeptide(L)'
;ENTAEMAVTFGLASGVSVNNPPRLHVVGSLLRTRVVDDASPLAYGIRDSLAVYSDDGSSFSITNVLGTRGGRFPDSTTARPTGRGTADELDVPQGRVPLDPRFDVAQRRPLQPWQAAPVTDEQIRNPLSVIPPALRPRVVLRFADQRELLASGLLDGNDVAQRPVVVDVPLAKGHVVLFANNPMYRGETIGSYFLVLNTLLNFDCLDTGKKFDSR
;
A
#
# COMPACT_ATOMS: atom_id res chain seq x y z
N GLU A 1 18.70 -1.77 9.84
CA GLU A 1 17.70 -2.84 9.85
C GLU A 1 16.38 -2.29 10.39
N ASN A 2 15.28 -2.54 9.68
CA ASN A 2 13.95 -2.03 10.04
C ASN A 2 13.17 -3.14 10.77
N THR A 3 12.74 -2.88 12.01
CA THR A 3 11.93 -3.83 12.81
C THR A 3 10.62 -4.23 12.10
N ALA A 4 10.09 -3.39 11.21
CA ALA A 4 8.92 -3.73 10.40
C ALA A 4 9.18 -4.93 9.46
N GLU A 5 10.40 -5.07 8.93
CA GLU A 5 10.78 -6.21 8.09
C GLU A 5 10.76 -7.52 8.88
N MET A 6 11.18 -7.47 10.15
CA MET A 6 11.07 -8.61 11.06
C MET A 6 9.60 -9.04 11.22
N ALA A 7 8.70 -8.09 11.50
CA ALA A 7 7.27 -8.39 11.67
C ALA A 7 6.64 -9.02 10.42
N VAL A 8 6.99 -8.52 9.24
CA VAL A 8 6.55 -9.09 7.96
C VAL A 8 7.12 -10.49 7.74
N THR A 9 8.42 -10.69 8.00
CA THR A 9 9.12 -11.97 7.79
C THR A 9 8.58 -13.08 8.68
N PHE A 10 8.22 -12.77 9.93
CA PHE A 10 7.62 -13.73 10.86
C PHE A 10 6.10 -13.88 10.70
N GLY A 11 5.48 -13.26 9.68
CA GLY A 11 4.06 -13.41 9.40
C GLY A 11 3.13 -12.70 10.38
N LEU A 12 3.65 -11.73 11.15
CA LEU A 12 2.85 -10.91 12.07
C LEU A 12 2.03 -9.84 11.32
N ALA A 13 2.38 -9.57 10.06
CA ALA A 13 1.70 -8.59 9.21
C ALA A 13 1.07 -9.24 7.98
N SER A 14 -0.15 -9.77 8.14
CA SER A 14 -0.89 -10.39 7.04
C SER A 14 -1.20 -9.38 5.93
N GLY A 15 -0.87 -9.74 4.69
CA GLY A 15 -1.17 -8.92 3.52
C GLY A 15 -0.25 -7.73 3.32
N VAL A 16 0.88 -7.65 4.02
CA VAL A 16 1.90 -6.60 3.82
C VAL A 16 3.21 -7.23 3.38
N SER A 17 3.88 -6.62 2.41
CA SER A 17 5.24 -6.98 2.02
C SER A 17 6.15 -5.74 2.03
N VAL A 18 7.41 -5.94 2.40
CA VAL A 18 8.43 -4.89 2.32
C VAL A 18 8.92 -4.75 0.88
N ASN A 19 9.12 -3.52 0.45
CA ASN A 19 9.72 -3.21 -0.84
C ASN A 19 11.12 -2.65 -0.63
N ASN A 20 12.11 -3.35 -1.19
CA ASN A 20 13.49 -2.89 -1.26
C ASN A 20 13.86 -2.66 -2.74
N PRO A 21 13.57 -1.47 -3.28
CA PRO A 21 13.79 -1.18 -4.70
C PRO A 21 15.30 -1.13 -5.03
N PRO A 22 15.80 -1.98 -5.95
CA PRO A 22 17.24 -2.15 -6.19
C PRO A 22 17.88 -0.97 -6.94
N ARG A 23 17.08 -0.13 -7.61
CA ARG A 23 17.54 1.03 -8.39
C ARG A 23 17.21 2.37 -7.73
N LEU A 24 16.66 2.34 -6.52
CA LEU A 24 16.40 3.54 -5.74
C LEU A 24 17.66 3.89 -4.95
N HIS A 25 18.09 5.15 -5.03
CA HIS A 25 19.12 5.70 -4.17
C HIS A 25 18.51 6.84 -3.38
N VAL A 26 18.16 6.53 -2.14
CA VAL A 26 17.88 7.52 -1.09
C VAL A 26 19.05 7.49 -0.14
N VAL A 27 19.52 8.65 0.29
CA VAL A 27 20.55 8.73 1.35
C VAL A 27 20.13 9.80 2.33
N GLY A 28 19.78 9.38 3.54
CA GLY A 28 19.44 10.25 4.66
C GLY A 28 18.55 11.45 4.30
N SER A 29 17.44 11.19 3.62
CA SER A 29 16.61 12.22 3.00
C SER A 29 15.26 12.34 3.68
N LEU A 30 14.70 13.55 3.63
CA LEU A 30 13.32 13.81 4.06
C LEU A 30 12.40 13.64 2.87
N LEU A 31 11.56 12.62 2.92
CA LEU A 31 10.54 12.32 1.93
C LEU A 31 9.17 12.78 2.41
N ARG A 32 8.43 13.46 1.55
CA ARG A 32 7.08 13.91 1.85
C ARG A 32 6.11 12.74 1.79
N THR A 33 5.26 12.64 2.80
CA THR A 33 4.13 11.71 2.86
C THR A 33 2.81 12.47 2.74
N ARG A 34 1.74 11.74 2.39
CA ARG A 34 0.37 12.21 2.37
C ARG A 34 -0.49 11.29 3.22
N VAL A 35 -1.48 11.88 3.90
CA VAL A 35 -2.51 11.13 4.63
C VAL A 35 -3.45 10.46 3.63
N VAL A 36 -3.65 9.16 3.78
CA VAL A 36 -4.61 8.35 3.00
C VAL A 36 -5.91 8.19 3.76
N ASP A 37 -5.81 7.98 5.07
CA ASP A 37 -6.94 7.76 5.96
C ASP A 37 -6.80 8.65 7.20
N ASP A 38 -7.53 9.76 7.17
CA ASP A 38 -7.59 10.77 8.22
C ASP A 38 -8.44 10.35 9.43
N ALA A 39 -9.31 9.35 9.25
CA ALA A 39 -10.14 8.80 10.32
C ALA A 39 -9.34 7.87 11.26
N SER A 40 -8.11 7.50 10.90
CA SER A 40 -7.25 6.68 11.75
C SER A 40 -6.70 7.50 12.91
N PRO A 41 -6.74 6.98 14.16
CA PRO A 41 -6.09 7.64 15.29
C PRO A 41 -4.58 7.89 15.07
N LEU A 42 -3.93 7.07 14.23
CA LEU A 42 -2.53 7.24 13.85
C LEU A 42 -2.27 8.56 13.11
N ALA A 43 -3.26 9.09 12.39
CA ALA A 43 -3.15 10.34 11.65
C ALA A 43 -3.53 11.58 12.48
N TYR A 44 -3.98 11.45 13.72
CA TYR A 44 -4.43 12.59 14.52
C TYR A 44 -3.33 13.65 14.70
N GLY A 45 -3.69 14.91 14.46
CA GLY A 45 -2.75 16.04 14.50
C GLY A 45 -1.88 16.19 13.24
N ILE A 46 -1.87 15.20 12.35
CA ILE A 46 -1.28 15.31 11.01
C ILE A 46 -2.35 15.88 10.08
N ARG A 47 -2.04 16.98 9.39
CA ARG A 47 -2.98 17.62 8.45
C ARG A 47 -3.00 16.85 7.13
N ASP A 48 -2.28 17.36 6.13
CA ASP A 48 -2.30 16.78 4.78
C ASP A 48 -1.04 15.99 4.45
N SER A 49 0.10 16.41 5.02
CA SER A 49 1.41 15.87 4.70
C SER A 49 2.37 15.94 5.87
N LEU A 50 3.29 14.98 5.94
CA LEU A 50 4.37 14.92 6.90
C LEU A 50 5.68 14.60 6.16
N ALA A 51 6.77 15.30 6.46
CA ALA A 51 8.09 14.92 5.96
C ALA A 51 8.71 13.89 6.92
N VAL A 52 9.06 12.72 6.40
CA VAL A 52 9.67 11.62 7.16
C VAL A 52 11.08 11.33 6.64
N TYR A 53 11.98 10.99 7.55
CA TYR A 53 13.33 10.58 7.25
C TYR A 53 13.33 9.17 6.67
N SER A 54 14.03 9.01 5.56
CA SER A 54 14.24 7.73 4.90
C SER A 54 15.72 7.59 4.57
N ASP A 55 16.29 6.48 5.04
CA ASP A 55 17.69 6.17 4.82
C ASP A 55 17.91 5.43 3.50
N ASP A 56 16.96 4.56 3.13
CA ASP A 56 17.05 3.60 2.05
C ASP A 56 15.83 3.60 1.11
N GLY A 57 14.82 4.43 1.39
CA GLY A 57 13.58 4.46 0.61
C GLY A 57 12.68 3.24 0.81
N SER A 58 12.81 2.55 1.94
CA SER A 58 11.93 1.45 2.32
C SER A 58 10.45 1.88 2.29
N SER A 59 9.61 0.98 1.80
CA SER A 59 8.15 1.17 1.70
C SER A 59 7.44 -0.17 1.75
N PHE A 60 6.11 -0.16 1.87
CA PHE A 60 5.32 -1.38 1.87
C PHE A 60 4.49 -1.54 0.60
N SER A 61 4.07 -2.77 0.32
CA SER A 61 2.97 -3.08 -0.60
C SER A 61 1.90 -3.83 0.16
N ILE A 62 0.63 -3.62 -0.20
CA ILE A 62 -0.51 -4.26 0.46
C ILE A 62 -1.31 -5.15 -0.49
N THR A 63 -1.87 -6.23 0.06
CA THR A 63 -2.73 -7.17 -0.65
C THR A 63 -3.86 -7.66 0.25
N ASN A 64 -4.99 -8.02 -0.35
CA ASN A 64 -6.12 -8.64 0.33
C ASN A 64 -6.06 -10.19 0.29
N VAL A 65 -5.00 -10.77 -0.26
CA VAL A 65 -4.86 -12.22 -0.47
C VAL A 65 -3.51 -12.71 0.05
N LEU A 66 -3.53 -13.71 0.94
CA LEU A 66 -2.39 -14.41 1.50
C LEU A 66 -1.68 -15.28 0.45
N GLY A 67 -0.37 -15.50 0.65
CA GLY A 67 0.43 -16.41 -0.20
C GLY A 67 0.78 -15.84 -1.58
N THR A 68 0.20 -14.70 -1.97
CA THR A 68 0.71 -13.93 -3.10
C THR A 68 1.94 -13.18 -2.60
N ARG A 69 3.15 -13.64 -2.99
CA ARG A 69 4.37 -12.88 -2.74
C ARG A 69 4.17 -11.48 -3.34
N GLY A 70 4.18 -10.46 -2.50
CA GLY A 70 4.16 -9.06 -2.91
C GLY A 70 5.32 -8.82 -3.86
N GLY A 71 5.00 -8.81 -5.14
CA GLY A 71 6.01 -9.02 -6.17
C GLY A 71 5.30 -9.36 -7.46
N ARG A 72 5.09 -8.30 -8.25
CA ARG A 72 4.33 -8.29 -9.50
C ARG A 72 2.82 -8.25 -9.21
N PHE A 73 2.31 -7.03 -8.99
CA PHE A 73 1.17 -6.65 -9.84
C PHE A 73 1.58 -7.12 -11.24
N PRO A 74 0.82 -7.99 -11.92
CA PRO A 74 0.98 -8.04 -13.35
C PRO A 74 0.70 -6.61 -13.75
N ASP A 75 1.78 -5.90 -14.07
CA ASP A 75 1.71 -4.78 -14.97
C ASP A 75 1.13 -5.36 -16.26
N SER A 76 -0.19 -5.50 -16.21
CA SER A 76 -1.09 -5.77 -17.31
C SER A 76 -1.64 -4.41 -17.76
N THR A 77 -0.88 -3.33 -17.55
CA THR A 77 -1.22 -2.05 -18.16
C THR A 77 -0.65 -1.90 -19.56
N THR A 78 0.05 -2.91 -20.11
CA THR A 78 0.46 -2.88 -21.53
C THR A 78 0.46 -4.21 -22.28
N ALA A 79 0.46 -5.37 -21.62
CA ALA A 79 0.46 -6.66 -22.31
C ALA A 79 -0.91 -7.33 -22.27
N ARG A 80 -1.60 -7.31 -23.42
CA ARG A 80 -2.81 -8.11 -23.63
C ARG A 80 -2.49 -9.59 -23.38
N PRO A 81 -3.36 -10.36 -22.70
CA PRO A 81 -3.15 -11.80 -22.46
C PRO A 81 -2.90 -12.60 -23.76
N THR A 82 -3.42 -12.13 -24.89
CA THR A 82 -3.34 -12.75 -26.21
C THR A 82 -2.11 -12.35 -27.02
N GLY A 83 -1.34 -11.34 -26.58
CA GLY A 83 -0.08 -10.91 -27.23
C GLY A 83 -0.23 -10.32 -28.64
N ARG A 84 -1.45 -9.97 -29.07
CA ARG A 84 -1.75 -9.38 -30.40
C ARG A 84 -2.55 -8.10 -30.24
N GLY A 85 -2.28 -7.08 -31.06
CA GLY A 85 -2.98 -5.78 -31.04
C GLY A 85 -2.31 -4.71 -30.17
N THR A 86 -2.85 -3.49 -30.19
CA THR A 86 -2.38 -2.36 -29.35
C THR A 86 -3.01 -2.41 -27.94
N ALA A 87 -2.41 -1.72 -26.97
CA ALA A 87 -2.86 -1.77 -25.57
C ALA A 87 -4.34 -1.34 -25.37
N ASP A 88 -4.84 -0.46 -26.24
CA ASP A 88 -6.21 0.07 -26.18
C ASP A 88 -7.23 -0.77 -27.00
N GLU A 89 -6.78 -1.82 -27.68
CA GLU A 89 -7.64 -2.65 -28.52
C GLU A 89 -8.43 -3.65 -27.64
N LEU A 90 -9.75 -3.73 -27.86
CA LEU A 90 -10.64 -4.65 -27.15
C LEU A 90 -10.61 -6.05 -27.78
N ASP A 91 -10.63 -7.11 -26.97
CA ASP A 91 -10.49 -8.48 -27.47
C ASP A 91 -11.86 -8.97 -27.94
N VAL A 92 -12.21 -8.59 -29.16
CA VAL A 92 -13.50 -8.94 -29.75
C VAL A 92 -13.34 -10.21 -30.58
N PRO A 93 -14.14 -11.27 -30.35
CA PRO A 93 -14.10 -12.48 -31.16
C PRO A 93 -14.44 -12.14 -32.61
N GLN A 94 -13.43 -12.23 -33.48
CA GLN A 94 -13.56 -11.92 -34.91
C GLN A 94 -14.55 -12.88 -35.58
N GLY A 95 -15.41 -12.36 -36.46
CA GLY A 95 -16.40 -13.16 -37.19
C GLY A 95 -17.62 -13.59 -36.38
N ARG A 96 -17.78 -13.12 -35.13
CA ARG A 96 -19.04 -13.21 -34.37
C ARG A 96 -19.66 -11.82 -34.21
N VAL A 97 -20.98 -11.79 -34.06
CA VAL A 97 -21.71 -10.57 -33.70
C VAL A 97 -21.17 -10.08 -32.34
N PRO A 98 -20.84 -8.79 -32.20
CA PRO A 98 -20.43 -8.23 -30.91
C PRO A 98 -21.47 -8.58 -29.84
N LEU A 99 -20.99 -9.01 -28.67
CA LEU A 99 -21.86 -9.19 -27.51
C LEU A 99 -22.48 -7.84 -27.14
N ASP A 100 -23.71 -7.87 -26.61
CA ASP A 100 -24.31 -6.67 -26.01
C ASP A 100 -23.33 -6.14 -24.94
N PRO A 101 -22.99 -4.83 -24.91
CA PRO A 101 -22.03 -4.25 -23.97
C PRO A 101 -22.30 -4.56 -22.49
N ARG A 102 -23.51 -5.00 -22.14
CA ARG A 102 -23.86 -5.50 -20.80
C ARG A 102 -23.13 -6.80 -20.42
N PHE A 103 -22.64 -7.55 -21.40
CA PHE A 103 -21.87 -8.79 -21.22
C PHE A 103 -20.36 -8.58 -21.39
N ASP A 104 -19.91 -7.34 -21.62
CA ASP A 104 -18.49 -7.04 -21.66
C ASP A 104 -17.86 -7.23 -20.28
N VAL A 105 -16.59 -7.64 -20.27
CA VAL A 105 -15.83 -7.78 -19.03
C VAL A 105 -15.68 -6.40 -18.41
N ALA A 106 -16.09 -6.26 -17.14
CA ALA A 106 -15.95 -5.02 -16.41
C ALA A 106 -14.48 -4.56 -16.42
N GLN A 107 -14.23 -3.36 -16.97
CA GLN A 107 -12.88 -2.79 -17.00
C GLN A 107 -12.39 -2.55 -15.56
N ARG A 108 -11.23 -3.14 -15.24
CA ARG A 108 -10.61 -2.93 -13.93
C ARG A 108 -10.12 -1.50 -13.86
N ARG A 109 -10.54 -0.78 -12.82
CA ARG A 109 -10.01 0.56 -12.52
C ARG A 109 -8.49 0.43 -12.27
N PRO A 110 -7.68 1.38 -12.77
CA PRO A 110 -6.25 1.38 -12.46
C PRO A 110 -6.08 1.46 -10.94
N LEU A 111 -5.41 0.45 -10.38
CA LEU A 111 -5.13 0.40 -8.96
C LEU A 111 -3.96 1.32 -8.65
N GLN A 112 -4.16 2.10 -7.62
CA GLN A 112 -3.11 2.97 -7.12
C GLN A 112 -2.08 2.16 -6.33
N PRO A 113 -0.79 2.53 -6.31
CA PRO A 113 0.27 1.76 -5.64
C PRO A 113 0.06 1.49 -4.15
N TRP A 114 -0.73 2.32 -3.45
CA TRP A 114 -1.06 2.16 -2.03
C TRP A 114 -2.38 1.45 -1.77
N GLN A 115 -3.12 1.06 -2.80
CA GLN A 115 -4.40 0.38 -2.67
C GLN A 115 -4.23 -1.12 -2.88
N ALA A 116 -4.85 -1.92 -2.00
CA ALA A 116 -4.97 -3.34 -2.25
C ALA A 116 -6.01 -3.57 -3.35
N ALA A 117 -5.71 -4.52 -4.23
CA ALA A 117 -6.66 -4.94 -5.25
C ALA A 117 -7.97 -5.43 -4.58
N PRO A 118 -9.15 -5.01 -5.07
CA PRO A 118 -10.41 -5.56 -4.58
C PRO A 118 -10.42 -7.07 -4.84
N VAL A 119 -11.05 -7.80 -3.92
CA VAL A 119 -11.17 -9.26 -4.05
C VAL A 119 -12.09 -9.56 -5.22
N THR A 120 -11.66 -10.46 -6.10
CA THR A 120 -12.44 -10.86 -7.27
C THR A 120 -13.51 -11.91 -6.93
N ASP A 121 -14.57 -11.99 -7.73
CA ASP A 121 -15.64 -12.98 -7.51
C ASP A 121 -15.12 -14.43 -7.52
N GLU A 122 -14.08 -14.72 -8.31
CA GLU A 122 -13.42 -16.03 -8.32
C GLU A 122 -12.73 -16.35 -6.99
N GLN A 123 -12.04 -15.36 -6.41
CA GLN A 123 -11.41 -15.49 -5.10
C GLN A 123 -12.45 -15.62 -3.99
N ILE A 124 -13.62 -14.97 -4.12
CA ILE A 124 -14.73 -15.14 -3.17
C ILE A 124 -15.32 -16.56 -3.28
N ARG A 125 -15.41 -17.13 -4.49
CA ARG A 125 -15.86 -18.52 -4.69
C ARG A 125 -14.90 -19.54 -4.06
N ASN A 126 -13.61 -19.22 -3.97
CA ASN A 126 -12.61 -20.05 -3.29
C ASN A 126 -11.77 -19.21 -2.30
N PRO A 127 -12.31 -18.89 -1.11
CA PRO A 127 -11.76 -17.86 -0.23
C PRO A 127 -10.57 -18.34 0.63
N LEU A 128 -9.95 -19.48 0.33
CA LEU A 128 -8.90 -20.08 1.15
C LEU A 128 -7.72 -19.14 1.42
N SER A 129 -7.37 -18.29 0.45
CA SER A 129 -6.28 -17.32 0.56
C SER A 129 -6.76 -15.90 0.82
N VAL A 130 -8.07 -15.63 0.85
CA VAL A 130 -8.59 -14.28 1.03
C VAL A 130 -8.47 -13.86 2.49
N ILE A 131 -7.87 -12.69 2.73
CA ILE A 131 -7.77 -12.12 4.07
C ILE A 131 -9.16 -11.64 4.50
N PRO A 132 -9.68 -12.10 5.66
CA PRO A 132 -10.95 -11.63 6.18
C PRO A 132 -10.98 -10.10 6.32
N PRO A 133 -12.10 -9.42 6.01
CA PRO A 133 -12.17 -7.95 6.04
C PRO A 133 -11.67 -7.30 7.34
N ALA A 134 -11.92 -7.94 8.49
CA ALA A 134 -11.45 -7.48 9.79
C ALA A 134 -9.91 -7.44 9.91
N LEU A 135 -9.22 -8.40 9.29
CA LEU A 135 -7.76 -8.59 9.36
C LEU A 135 -7.00 -7.94 8.19
N ARG A 136 -7.69 -7.22 7.30
CA ARG A 136 -7.03 -6.54 6.18
C ARG A 136 -6.20 -5.35 6.66
N PRO A 137 -5.02 -5.11 6.07
CA PRO A 137 -4.17 -3.99 6.42
C PRO A 137 -4.82 -2.65 6.02
N ARG A 138 -4.59 -1.63 6.83
CA ARG A 138 -5.07 -0.26 6.65
C ARG A 138 -3.89 0.66 6.40
N VAL A 139 -3.84 1.31 5.24
CA VAL A 139 -2.78 2.29 4.93
C VAL A 139 -3.19 3.64 5.46
N VAL A 140 -2.36 4.20 6.36
CA VAL A 140 -2.62 5.50 6.98
C VAL A 140 -1.85 6.60 6.25
N LEU A 141 -0.55 6.38 6.04
CA LEU A 141 0.31 7.30 5.31
C LEU A 141 0.95 6.61 4.12
N ARG A 142 1.07 7.35 3.02
CA ARG A 142 1.83 6.97 1.83
C ARG A 142 2.83 8.05 1.46
N PHE A 143 3.84 7.72 0.69
CA PHE A 143 4.71 8.71 0.07
C PHE A 143 3.94 9.57 -0.94
N ALA A 144 4.39 10.80 -1.14
CA ALA A 144 3.80 11.73 -2.09
C ALA A 144 4.07 11.32 -3.55
N ASP A 145 3.56 12.10 -4.50
CA ASP A 145 3.82 11.91 -5.92
C ASP A 145 5.29 12.20 -6.24
N GLN A 146 5.82 11.60 -7.30
CA GLN A 146 7.25 11.72 -7.63
C GLN A 146 7.73 13.18 -7.67
N ARG A 147 6.89 14.10 -8.17
CA ARG A 147 7.21 15.53 -8.30
C ARG A 147 7.36 16.25 -6.96
N GLU A 148 6.72 15.76 -5.91
CA GLU A 148 6.70 16.39 -4.58
C GLU A 148 7.30 15.49 -3.49
N LEU A 149 7.87 14.35 -3.90
CA LEU A 149 8.34 13.31 -3.00
C LEU A 149 9.54 13.77 -2.18
N LEU A 150 10.51 14.42 -2.79
CA LEU A 150 11.68 14.93 -2.08
C LEU A 150 11.36 16.25 -1.39
N ALA A 151 11.39 16.26 -0.06
CA ALA A 151 11.37 17.50 0.70
C ALA A 151 12.78 18.07 0.88
N SER A 152 13.76 17.22 1.18
CA SER A 152 15.18 17.59 1.32
C SER A 152 16.09 16.36 1.22
N GLY A 153 17.29 16.51 0.65
CA GLY A 153 18.30 15.45 0.57
C GLY A 153 18.56 14.97 -0.86
N LEU A 154 18.92 13.69 -1.00
CA LEU A 154 19.21 13.01 -2.26
C LEU A 154 18.18 11.89 -2.50
N LEU A 155 17.45 12.01 -3.59
CA LEU A 155 16.57 10.98 -4.12
C LEU A 155 16.87 10.79 -5.61
N ASP A 156 17.29 9.60 -5.97
CA ASP A 156 17.40 9.14 -7.35
C ASP A 156 16.56 7.87 -7.53
N GLY A 157 15.66 7.90 -8.50
CA GLY A 157 14.64 6.88 -8.74
C GLY A 157 13.22 7.28 -8.32
N ASN A 158 12.25 6.48 -8.80
CA ASN A 158 10.82 6.76 -8.65
C ASN A 158 10.06 5.66 -7.91
N ASP A 159 10.73 4.57 -7.53
CA ASP A 159 10.07 3.33 -7.11
C ASP A 159 9.24 3.50 -5.82
N VAL A 160 9.60 4.46 -4.97
CA VAL A 160 8.99 4.71 -3.67
C VAL A 160 7.78 5.65 -3.73
N ALA A 161 7.56 6.34 -4.86
CA ALA A 161 6.45 7.28 -5.01
C ALA A 161 5.10 6.59 -4.82
N GLN A 162 4.17 7.29 -4.15
CA GLN A 162 2.83 6.80 -3.84
C GLN A 162 2.78 5.49 -3.02
N ARG A 163 3.90 4.94 -2.55
CA ARG A 163 3.89 3.69 -1.79
C ARG A 163 3.57 3.91 -0.31
N PRO A 164 2.90 2.96 0.36
CA PRO A 164 2.64 3.02 1.79
C PRO A 164 3.89 3.16 2.65
N VAL A 165 3.79 3.98 3.70
CA VAL A 165 4.84 4.24 4.71
C VAL A 165 4.41 3.79 6.09
N VAL A 166 3.16 4.09 6.45
CA VAL A 166 2.59 3.70 7.74
C VAL A 166 1.36 2.87 7.50
N VAL A 167 1.41 1.63 7.98
CA VAL A 167 0.37 0.63 7.79
C VAL A 167 -0.02 0.06 9.14
N ASP A 168 -1.31 0.06 9.44
CA ASP A 168 -1.89 -0.65 10.57
C ASP A 168 -2.38 -2.02 10.11
N VAL A 169 -1.90 -3.08 10.76
CA VAL A 169 -2.27 -4.46 10.45
C VAL A 169 -2.92 -5.12 11.67
N PRO A 170 -4.23 -5.39 11.63
CA PRO A 170 -4.88 -6.10 12.71
C PRO A 170 -4.39 -7.55 12.79
N LEU A 171 -4.05 -7.99 13.99
CA LEU A 171 -3.61 -9.34 14.29
C LEU A 171 -4.35 -9.87 15.51
N ALA A 172 -5.24 -10.83 15.28
CA ALA A 172 -6.15 -11.37 16.29
C ALA A 172 -6.97 -10.28 17.00
N LYS A 173 -6.62 -9.93 18.24
CA LYS A 173 -7.28 -8.89 19.05
C LYS A 173 -6.48 -7.59 19.16
N GLY A 174 -5.31 -7.55 18.54
CA GLY A 174 -4.40 -6.41 18.62
C GLY A 174 -4.02 -5.90 17.23
N HIS A 175 -3.05 -5.00 17.23
CA HIS A 175 -2.59 -4.31 16.03
C HIS A 175 -1.08 -4.38 15.95
N VAL A 176 -0.57 -4.57 14.74
CA VAL A 176 0.83 -4.44 14.40
C VAL A 176 0.94 -3.21 13.51
N VAL A 177 1.49 -2.13 14.06
CA VAL A 177 1.74 -0.90 13.30
C VAL A 177 3.13 -0.94 12.72
N LEU A 178 3.20 -0.83 11.40
CA LEU A 178 4.45 -0.88 10.64
C LEU A 178 4.84 0.52 10.19
N PHE A 179 6.09 0.88 10.45
CA PHE A 179 6.71 2.11 9.99
C PHE A 179 7.83 1.77 9.00
N ALA A 180 7.72 2.28 7.79
CA ALA A 180 8.81 2.18 6.82
C ALA A 180 9.93 3.17 7.18
N ASN A 181 9.58 4.33 7.74
CA ASN A 181 10.55 5.24 8.35
C ASN A 181 10.94 4.78 9.77
N ASN A 182 12.02 5.34 10.30
CA ASN A 182 12.37 5.20 11.71
C ASN A 182 11.90 6.45 12.50
N PRO A 183 10.68 6.46 13.06
CA PRO A 183 10.10 7.65 13.68
C PRO A 183 10.83 8.11 14.95
N MET A 184 11.71 7.27 15.53
CA MET A 184 12.48 7.60 16.74
C MET A 184 13.95 7.93 16.42
N TYR A 185 14.30 8.06 15.14
CA TYR A 185 15.65 8.46 14.75
C TYR A 185 15.96 9.91 15.16
N ARG A 186 17.22 10.18 15.48
CA ARG A 186 17.66 11.50 15.98
C ARG A 186 17.53 12.62 14.93
N GLY A 187 17.66 12.30 13.65
CA GLY A 187 17.60 13.25 12.53
C GLY A 187 16.21 13.41 11.89
N GLU A 188 15.18 12.86 12.52
CA GLU A 188 13.81 12.84 12.03
C GLU A 188 13.08 14.17 12.35
N THR A 189 11.98 14.46 11.67
CA THR A 189 11.19 15.69 11.96
C THR A 189 10.38 15.55 13.24
N ILE A 190 10.16 16.65 13.98
CA ILE A 190 9.35 16.62 15.22
C ILE A 190 7.94 16.07 14.98
N GLY A 191 7.39 16.26 13.77
CA GLY A 191 6.07 15.76 13.41
C GLY A 191 5.95 14.24 13.36
N SER A 192 7.05 13.51 13.15
CA SER A 192 7.04 12.04 13.09
C SER A 192 6.78 11.39 14.45
N TYR A 193 7.16 12.03 15.55
CA TYR A 193 6.99 11.48 16.89
C TYR A 193 5.51 11.25 17.22
N PHE A 194 4.61 12.06 16.63
CA PHE A 194 3.18 11.86 16.75
C PHE A 194 2.73 10.49 16.22
N LEU A 195 3.42 9.89 15.25
CA LEU A 195 3.06 8.55 14.77
C LEU A 195 3.14 7.51 15.89
N VAL A 196 4.23 7.52 16.65
CA VAL A 196 4.45 6.60 17.77
C VAL A 196 3.58 6.98 18.96
N LEU A 197 3.50 8.27 19.30
CA LEU A 197 2.68 8.73 20.42
C LEU A 197 1.19 8.47 20.19
N ASN A 198 0.68 8.70 18.99
CA ASN A 198 -0.70 8.37 18.64
C ASN A 198 -0.95 6.86 18.72
N THR A 199 0.01 6.03 18.30
CA THR A 199 -0.07 4.57 18.44
C THR A 199 -0.21 4.17 19.91
N LEU A 200 0.63 4.75 20.78
CA LEU A 200 0.65 4.44 22.21
C LEU A 200 -0.59 4.95 22.94
N LEU A 201 -1.05 6.17 22.62
CA LEU A 201 -2.20 6.79 23.27
C LEU A 201 -3.53 6.15 22.88
N ASN A 202 -3.63 5.63 21.65
CA ASN A 202 -4.86 5.04 21.10
C ASN A 202 -4.73 3.54 20.87
N PHE A 203 -3.85 2.85 21.60
CA PHE A 203 -3.48 1.44 21.36
C PHE A 203 -4.68 0.48 21.41
N ASP A 204 -5.75 0.86 22.11
CA ASP A 204 -6.97 0.10 22.32
C ASP A 204 -8.05 0.37 21.25
N CYS A 205 -7.88 1.40 20.41
CA CYS A 205 -8.91 1.87 19.48
C CYS A 205 -8.38 2.22 18.07
N LEU A 206 -7.29 1.58 17.62
CA LEU A 206 -6.68 1.81 16.30
C LEU A 206 -7.61 1.50 15.10
N ASP A 207 -8.60 0.63 15.29
CA ASP A 207 -9.64 0.33 14.30
C ASP A 207 -10.69 1.45 14.10
N THR A 208 -10.62 2.54 14.87
CA THR A 208 -11.60 3.64 14.78
C THR A 208 -11.68 4.19 13.35
N GLY A 209 -12.91 4.37 12.85
CA GLY A 209 -13.17 4.90 11.52
C GLY A 209 -12.89 3.94 10.36
N LYS A 210 -12.42 2.71 10.63
CA LYS A 210 -12.15 1.71 9.59
C LYS A 210 -13.45 1.29 8.90
N LYS A 211 -13.49 1.45 7.58
CA LYS A 211 -14.59 0.96 6.74
C LYS A 211 -14.27 -0.45 6.28
N PHE A 212 -15.08 -1.41 6.71
CA PHE A 212 -14.97 -2.77 6.17
C PHE A 212 -15.56 -2.78 4.76
N ASP A 213 -14.81 -3.37 3.83
CA ASP A 213 -15.31 -3.57 2.48
C ASP A 213 -16.57 -4.43 2.54
N SER A 214 -17.64 -3.98 1.89
CA SER A 214 -18.89 -4.70 1.88
C SER A 214 -18.78 -5.85 0.89
N ARG A 215 -18.40 -7.03 1.42
CA ARG A 215 -18.25 -8.35 0.78
C ARG A 215 -16.80 -8.77 0.54
#